data_AF-A0A5D0SCM0-F1
#
_entry.id   AF-A0A5D0SCM0-F1
#
_cell.length_a   1.000
_cell.length_b   1.000
_cell.length_c   1.000
_cell.angle_alpha   90.00
_cell.angle_beta   90.00
_cell.angle_gamma   90.00
#
_symmetry.space_group_name_H-M   'P 1'
#
loop_
_entity.id
_entity.type
_entity.pdbx_description
1 polymer ?
#
loop_
_entity_poly.entity_id
_entity_poly.type
_entity_poly.pdbx_seq_one_letter_code
_entity_poly.pdbx_strand_id
1 'polypeptide(L)'
;MGHTELGLRERRTIEDMLNAKMSVDKIAAEIGRHRSTVFREIKRNRYIDDELPKLNGYYGVTAQRSAGDRRARRRKLVRFIELRDAVIKQLKAGWSPEQIASRLKFDGQA
;
A
#
# COMPACT_ATOMS: atom_id res chain seq x y z
N MET A 1 9.71 15.76 16.04
CA MET A 1 8.30 15.67 15.58
C MET A 1 8.13 14.38 14.80
N GLY A 2 7.15 13.55 15.15
CA GLY A 2 6.88 12.28 14.45
C GLY A 2 6.31 12.52 13.04
N HIS A 3 6.65 11.64 12.11
CA HIS A 3 6.04 11.65 10.78
C HIS A 3 4.53 11.42 10.90
N THR A 4 3.73 12.43 10.57
CA THR A 4 2.26 12.32 10.56
C THR A 4 1.80 11.99 9.16
N GLU A 5 1.12 10.86 9.02
CA GLU A 5 0.56 10.40 7.76
C GLU A 5 -0.67 11.23 7.39
N LEU A 6 -0.91 11.35 6.08
CA LEU A 6 -2.19 11.86 5.59
C LEU A 6 -3.30 10.88 5.98
N GLY A 7 -4.42 11.40 6.48
CA GLY A 7 -5.65 10.65 6.76
C GLY A 7 -6.61 10.61 5.56
N LEU A 8 -7.69 9.85 5.70
CA LEU A 8 -8.70 9.73 4.64
C LEU A 8 -9.37 11.08 4.31
N ARG A 9 -9.67 11.89 5.33
CA ARG A 9 -10.29 13.22 5.13
C ARG A 9 -9.40 14.10 4.25
N GLU A 10 -8.12 14.20 4.59
CA GLU A 10 -7.16 15.00 3.82
C GLU A 10 -7.04 14.49 2.38
N ARG A 11 -7.03 13.16 2.18
CA ARG A 11 -7.00 12.56 0.83
C ARG A 11 -8.26 12.86 0.02
N ARG A 12 -9.46 12.83 0.63
CA ARG A 12 -10.70 13.22 -0.05
C ARG A 12 -10.69 14.71 -0.39
N THR A 13 -10.20 15.57 0.50
CA THR A 13 -10.04 16.99 0.21
C THR A 13 -9.08 17.24 -0.95
N ILE A 14 -7.96 16.51 -1.03
CA ILE A 14 -7.05 16.57 -2.19
C ILE A 14 -7.80 16.19 -3.47
N GLU A 15 -8.56 15.08 -3.47
CA GLU A 15 -9.36 14.63 -4.63
C GLU A 15 -10.39 15.70 -5.06
N ASP A 16 -11.22 16.18 -4.15
CA ASP A 16 -12.27 17.16 -4.43
C ASP A 16 -11.69 18.45 -5.01
N MET A 17 -10.60 18.96 -4.44
CA MET A 17 -9.95 20.17 -4.90
C MET A 17 -9.19 20.00 -6.22
N LEU A 18 -8.61 18.82 -6.49
CA LEU A 18 -8.03 18.50 -7.79
C LEU A 18 -9.11 18.44 -8.87
N ASN A 19 -10.28 17.86 -8.57
CA ASN A 19 -11.43 17.84 -9.48
C ASN A 19 -11.96 19.26 -9.75
N ALA A 20 -11.90 20.14 -8.74
CA ALA A 20 -12.17 21.57 -8.89
C ALA A 20 -11.03 22.36 -9.56
N LYS A 21 -9.97 21.70 -10.05
CA LYS A 21 -8.80 22.29 -10.73
C LYS A 21 -8.05 23.33 -9.88
N MET A 22 -8.08 23.18 -8.56
CA MET A 22 -7.32 24.04 -7.65
C MET A 22 -5.82 23.74 -7.72
N SER A 23 -4.99 24.74 -7.46
CA SER A 23 -3.54 24.57 -7.41
C SER A 23 -3.12 23.76 -6.17
N VAL A 24 -2.02 23.02 -6.29
CA VAL A 24 -1.45 22.23 -5.18
C VAL A 24 -1.13 23.10 -3.96
N ASP A 25 -0.74 24.36 -4.17
CA ASP A 25 -0.46 25.28 -3.06
C ASP A 25 -1.73 25.63 -2.26
N LYS A 26 -2.88 25.83 -2.93
CA LYS A 26 -4.16 26.02 -2.25
C LYS A 26 -4.59 24.76 -1.50
N ILE A 27 -4.42 23.59 -2.12
CA ILE A 27 -4.72 22.30 -1.49
C ILE A 27 -3.89 22.12 -0.22
N ALA A 28 -2.59 22.41 -0.30
CA ALA A 28 -1.68 22.30 0.82
C ALA A 28 -2.06 23.24 1.98
N ALA A 29 -2.45 24.48 1.67
CA ALA A 29 -2.95 25.43 2.64
C ALA A 29 -4.25 24.93 3.32
N GLU A 30 -5.20 24.41 2.54
CA GLU A 30 -6.48 23.90 3.05
C GLU A 30 -6.32 22.74 4.04
N ILE A 31 -5.46 21.76 3.72
CA ILE A 31 -5.24 20.61 4.60
C ILE A 31 -4.19 20.86 5.68
N GLY A 32 -3.59 22.06 5.74
CA GLY A 32 -2.56 22.40 6.71
C GLY A 32 -1.26 21.59 6.56
N ARG A 33 -0.88 21.22 5.33
CA ARG A 33 0.32 20.42 5.05
C ARG A 33 1.29 21.18 4.16
N HIS A 34 2.56 20.76 4.19
CA HIS A 34 3.55 21.29 3.27
C HIS A 34 3.26 20.86 1.83
N ARG A 35 3.42 21.79 0.86
CA ARG A 35 3.17 21.53 -0.57
C ARG A 35 3.86 20.28 -1.11
N SER A 36 5.10 20.01 -0.69
CA SER A 36 5.86 18.82 -1.13
C SER A 36 5.22 17.52 -0.64
N THR A 37 4.50 17.53 0.48
CA THR A 37 3.75 16.36 0.96
C THR A 37 2.60 16.06 0.03
N VAL A 38 1.85 17.07 -0.41
CA VAL A 38 0.75 16.91 -1.37
C VAL A 38 1.28 16.42 -2.71
N PHE A 39 2.35 17.01 -3.25
CA PHE A 39 2.98 16.52 -4.48
C PHE A 39 3.42 15.06 -4.40
N ARG A 40 4.09 14.67 -3.31
CA ARG A 40 4.53 13.28 -3.11
C ARG A 40 3.35 12.32 -2.99
N GLU A 41 2.29 12.71 -2.29
CA GLU A 41 1.06 11.92 -2.16
C GLU A 41 0.40 11.71 -3.53
N ILE A 42 0.18 12.78 -4.29
CA ILE A 42 -0.44 12.71 -5.62
C ILE A 42 0.40 11.83 -6.55
N LYS A 43 1.71 12.06 -6.61
CA LYS A 43 2.62 11.27 -7.45
C LYS A 43 2.60 9.78 -7.09
N ARG A 44 2.58 9.47 -5.79
CA ARG A 44 2.68 8.08 -5.31
C ARG A 44 1.38 7.28 -5.51
N ASN A 45 0.23 7.96 -5.47
CA ASN A 45 -1.08 7.32 -5.51
C ASN A 45 -1.89 7.70 -6.75
N ARG A 46 -1.23 8.15 -7.83
CA ARG A 46 -1.88 8.41 -9.10
C ARG A 46 -2.32 7.10 -9.73
N TYR A 47 -3.57 7.04 -10.16
CA TYR A 47 -4.10 5.97 -10.99
C TYR A 47 -3.80 6.27 -12.47
N ILE A 48 -3.27 5.27 -13.17
CA ILE A 48 -2.95 5.33 -14.60
C ILE A 48 -3.44 4.03 -15.22
N ASP A 49 -4.17 4.18 -16.31
CA ASP A 49 -4.77 3.15 -17.12
C ASP A 49 -4.58 3.55 -18.59
N ASP A 50 -3.95 2.67 -19.36
CA ASP A 50 -3.63 2.90 -20.76
C ASP A 50 -4.83 2.65 -21.68
N GLU A 51 -5.77 1.79 -21.24
CA GLU A 51 -6.98 1.44 -22.00
C GLU A 51 -8.09 2.47 -21.77
N LEU A 52 -8.17 3.02 -20.54
CA LEU A 52 -9.16 4.03 -20.15
C LEU A 52 -8.50 5.32 -19.63
N PRO A 53 -7.85 6.13 -20.49
CA PRO A 53 -7.16 7.35 -20.06
C PRO A 53 -8.06 8.38 -19.36
N LYS A 54 -9.37 8.33 -19.61
CA LYS A 54 -10.38 9.21 -18.98
C LYS A 54 -10.54 8.95 -17.48
N LEU A 55 -10.14 7.77 -17.01
CA LEU A 55 -10.15 7.40 -15.59
C LEU A 55 -8.81 7.71 -14.91
N ASN A 56 -7.82 8.27 -15.62
CA ASN A 56 -6.55 8.62 -15.01
C ASN A 56 -6.73 9.79 -14.04
N GLY A 57 -6.25 9.63 -12.82
CA GLY A 57 -6.54 10.61 -11.79
C GLY A 57 -5.98 10.27 -10.42
N TYR A 58 -6.34 11.11 -9.45
CA TYR A 58 -6.07 10.87 -8.05
C TYR A 58 -7.40 10.55 -7.35
N TYR A 59 -7.42 9.43 -6.63
CA TYR A 59 -8.61 8.94 -5.93
C TYR A 59 -8.29 8.76 -4.45
N GLY A 60 -8.91 9.55 -3.58
CA GLY A 60 -8.54 9.64 -2.16
C GLY A 60 -8.80 8.33 -1.39
N VAL A 61 -9.89 7.63 -1.71
CA VAL A 61 -10.22 6.32 -1.11
C VAL A 61 -9.21 5.25 -1.55
N THR A 62 -8.89 5.20 -2.83
CA THR A 62 -7.88 4.26 -3.38
C THR A 62 -6.50 4.56 -2.82
N ALA A 63 -6.14 5.83 -2.66
CA ALA A 63 -4.89 6.28 -2.07
C ALA A 63 -4.79 5.87 -0.58
N GLN A 64 -5.89 5.98 0.18
CA GLN A 64 -5.96 5.51 1.58
C GLN A 64 -5.75 4.01 1.66
N ARG A 65 -6.44 3.22 0.82
CA ARG A 65 -6.29 1.76 0.78
C ARG A 65 -4.86 1.37 0.44
N SER A 66 -4.31 1.94 -0.63
CA SER A 66 -2.92 1.72 -1.05
C SER A 66 -1.91 2.09 0.05
N ALA A 67 -2.18 3.16 0.81
CA ALA A 67 -1.34 3.54 1.94
C ALA A 67 -1.41 2.52 3.09
N GLY A 68 -2.59 1.99 3.38
CA GLY A 68 -2.79 0.88 4.32
C GLY A 68 -2.06 -0.38 3.88
N ASP A 69 -2.24 -0.79 2.63
CA ASP A 69 -1.64 -2.01 2.06
C ASP A 69 -0.11 -1.98 2.08
N ARG A 70 0.49 -0.82 1.78
CA ARG A 70 1.95 -0.64 1.86
C ARG A 70 2.48 -0.72 3.29
N ARG A 71 1.70 -0.27 4.28
CA ARG A 71 2.09 -0.34 5.70
C ARG A 71 1.78 -1.68 6.34
N ALA A 72 0.85 -2.45 5.76
CA ALA A 72 0.41 -3.71 6.31
C ALA A 72 1.60 -4.63 6.54
N ARG A 73 1.88 -4.93 7.81
CA ARG A 73 2.85 -5.95 8.21
C ARG A 73 2.21 -7.31 7.94
N ARG A 74 2.33 -7.77 6.70
CA ARG A 74 1.84 -9.08 6.28
C ARG A 74 2.59 -10.17 7.05
N ARG A 75 1.86 -11.17 7.56
CA ARG A 75 2.45 -12.35 8.21
C ARG A 75 3.40 -13.05 7.22
N LYS A 76 4.41 -13.77 7.74
CA LYS A 76 5.49 -14.39 6.96
C LYS A 76 4.99 -15.12 5.69
N LEU A 77 3.99 -15.99 5.84
CA LEU A 77 3.43 -16.77 4.73
C LEU A 77 2.56 -15.96 3.75
N VAL A 78 2.12 -14.76 4.11
CA VAL A 78 1.44 -13.83 3.17
C VAL A 78 2.48 -13.03 2.39
N ARG A 79 3.65 -12.79 2.98
CA ARG A 79 4.75 -12.05 2.36
C ARG A 79 5.59 -12.92 1.41
N PHE A 80 5.84 -14.17 1.78
CA PHE A 80 6.69 -15.09 1.04
C PHE A 80 5.84 -16.21 0.43
N ILE A 81 5.42 -16.00 -0.82
CA ILE A 81 4.53 -16.91 -1.55
C ILE A 81 5.20 -18.27 -1.74
N GLU A 82 6.47 -18.30 -2.13
CA GLU A 82 7.24 -19.54 -2.32
C GLU A 82 7.32 -20.37 -1.03
N LEU A 83 7.61 -19.70 0.10
CA LEU A 83 7.63 -20.34 1.41
C LEU A 83 6.24 -20.90 1.78
N ARG A 84 5.18 -20.15 1.53
CA ARG A 84 3.80 -20.59 1.78
C ARG A 84 3.48 -21.83 0.96
N ASP A 85 3.83 -21.84 -0.31
CA ASP A 85 3.51 -22.95 -1.21
C ASP A 85 4.33 -24.20 -0.83
N ALA A 86 5.60 -24.03 -0.41
CA ALA A 86 6.41 -25.10 0.17
C ALA A 86 5.82 -25.68 1.47
N VAL A 87 5.34 -24.82 2.39
CA VAL A 87 4.66 -25.24 3.62
C VAL A 87 3.37 -25.99 3.30
N ILE A 88 2.54 -25.48 2.39
CA ILE A 88 1.29 -26.13 1.95
C ILE A 88 1.58 -27.51 1.36
N LYS A 89 2.62 -27.63 0.51
CA LYS A 89 3.03 -28.91 -0.09
C LYS A 89 3.40 -29.94 0.98
N GLN A 90 4.17 -29.54 1.99
CA GLN A 90 4.60 -30.45 3.07
C GLN A 90 3.44 -30.84 4.00
N LEU A 91 2.54 -29.91 4.32
CA LEU A 91 1.32 -30.21 5.07
C LEU A 91 0.44 -31.23 4.34
N LYS A 92 0.27 -31.09 3.02
CA LYS A 92 -0.47 -32.05 2.19
C LYS A 92 0.21 -33.43 2.13
N ALA A 93 1.52 -33.48 2.33
CA ALA A 93 2.28 -34.73 2.43
C ALA A 93 2.21 -35.36 3.83
N GLY A 94 1.44 -34.79 4.77
CA GLY A 94 1.24 -35.33 6.11
C GLY A 94 2.30 -34.93 7.15
N TRP A 95 3.16 -33.97 6.83
CA TRP A 95 4.22 -33.53 7.75
C TRP A 95 3.63 -32.66 8.87
N SER A 96 4.13 -32.81 10.09
CA SER A 96 3.74 -31.94 11.21
C SER A 96 4.36 -30.54 11.05
N PRO A 97 3.72 -29.50 11.60
CA PRO A 97 4.28 -28.14 11.60
C PRO A 97 5.70 -28.06 12.17
N GLU A 98 6.03 -28.84 13.20
CA GLU A 98 7.35 -28.92 13.82
C GLU A 98 8.40 -29.51 12.88
N GLN A 99 8.03 -30.55 12.10
CA GLN A 99 8.91 -31.16 11.10
C GLN A 99 9.22 -30.17 9.98
N ILE A 100 8.21 -29.45 9.49
CA ILE A 100 8.35 -28.43 8.45
C ILE A 100 9.25 -27.30 8.93
N ALA A 101 9.00 -26.78 10.15
CA ALA A 101 9.79 -25.71 10.73
C ALA A 101 11.27 -26.10 10.91
N SER A 102 11.53 -27.34 11.33
CA SER A 102 12.88 -27.87 11.48
C SER A 102 13.57 -27.99 10.13
N ARG A 103 12.90 -28.55 9.12
CA ARG A 103 13.45 -28.75 7.78
C ARG A 103 13.77 -27.44 7.07
N LEU A 104 12.89 -26.43 7.18
CA LEU A 104 13.11 -25.10 6.61
C LEU A 104 14.37 -24.39 7.13
N LYS A 105 14.77 -24.66 8.38
CA LYS A 105 16.02 -24.14 8.96
C LYS A 105 17.26 -24.78 8.32
N PHE A 106 17.19 -26.06 7.98
CA PHE A 106 18.29 -26.78 7.33
C PHE A 106 18.42 -26.43 5.84
N ASP A 107 17.29 -26.24 5.15
CA ASP A 107 17.28 -25.95 3.72
C ASP A 107 17.58 -24.45 3.40
N GLY A 108 17.87 -23.62 4.42
CA GLY A 108 18.20 -22.20 4.25
C GLY A 108 17.03 -21.31 3.84
N GLN A 109 15.80 -21.79 3.99
CA GLN A 109 14.55 -21.13 3.56
C GLN A 109 13.83 -20.41 4.72
N ALA A 110 14.58 -20.12 5.80
CA ALA A 110 14.08 -19.54 7.05
C ALA A 110 13.78 -18.03 6.94
#